data_AF-A0A9P3KBY7-F1
#
_entry.id   AF-A0A9P3KBY7-F1
#
_cell.length_a   1.000
_cell.length_b   1.000
_cell.length_c   1.000
_cell.angle_alpha   90.00
_cell.angle_beta   90.00
_cell.angle_gamma   90.00
#
_symmetry.space_group_name_H-M   'P 1'
#
loop_
_entity.id
_entity.type
_entity.pdbx_description
1 polymer ?
#
loop_
_entity_poly.entity_id
_entity_poly.type
_entity_poly.pdbx_seq_one_letter_code
_entity_poly.pdbx_strand_id
1 'polypeptide(L)'
;LYRSGPGLPPSCQSSNVAFLNGVSGPFWYASGATVQVLLFGIIAVEIKRKAPNAHTVCEIVRARWGTAAHVCFLCFCFLTNTIVTAMLLLGGAAVVTALTGLNVYLASFLAPIGVIFYTLAGGLKATFLASYIHSAIVHGVLVTFVLLVYCFSPSLGSPSAVFNNLEFAASPTRDCRLTNPGQVCGPVEGNYEGSYMTMLSSGGFMFGVVNIVGNFGAVFLDNGYWMSAIAARPSSTHRGYILGGLVWFAVPFSLGSSLGLACLALGLPITVEEASRGLVPPRLQLLLWGCWGGAYTHYGVHGRYVGRVCRAPCGFLAYDLRCLSDVYQPEGDRAADPVLLSGFRA
;
A
#
# COMPACT_ATOMS: atom_id res chain seq x y z
N LEU A 1 -16.27 -15.82 -2.60
CA LEU A 1 -16.43 -14.36 -2.32
C LEU A 1 -15.37 -13.96 -1.31
N TYR A 2 -14.45 -13.10 -1.73
CA TYR A 2 -13.09 -12.96 -1.22
C TYR A 2 -13.03 -12.42 0.23
N ARG A 3 -12.48 -13.20 1.18
CA ARG A 3 -12.41 -12.88 2.63
C ARG A 3 -11.18 -12.02 3.02
N SER A 4 -10.80 -11.04 2.21
CA SER A 4 -9.84 -10.03 2.66
C SER A 4 -10.61 -8.82 3.19
N GLY A 5 -10.45 -8.49 4.46
CA GLY A 5 -11.13 -7.33 5.06
C GLY A 5 -10.79 -6.04 4.30
N PRO A 6 -11.78 -5.22 3.91
CA PRO A 6 -11.52 -3.90 3.33
C PRO A 6 -10.88 -3.02 4.42
N GLY A 7 -9.79 -2.32 4.10
CA GLY A 7 -9.15 -1.40 5.07
C GLY A 7 -7.70 -1.70 5.44
N LEU A 8 -7.02 -2.65 4.79
CA LEU A 8 -5.69 -3.07 5.24
C LEU A 8 -4.53 -2.26 4.66
N PRO A 9 -3.46 -2.04 5.44
CA PRO A 9 -2.23 -1.46 4.90
C PRO A 9 -1.62 -2.41 3.86
N PRO A 10 -1.06 -1.90 2.75
CA PRO A 10 -0.49 -2.70 1.65
C PRO A 10 0.44 -3.84 2.07
N SER A 11 1.30 -3.59 3.06
CA SER A 11 2.22 -4.57 3.60
C SER A 11 1.50 -5.69 4.36
N CYS A 12 0.50 -5.33 5.18
CA CYS A 12 -0.25 -6.32 5.95
C CYS A 12 -1.15 -7.17 5.05
N GLN A 13 -1.71 -6.55 4.00
CA GLN A 13 -2.48 -7.27 2.99
C GLN A 13 -1.61 -8.30 2.25
N SER A 14 -0.37 -7.94 1.87
CA SER A 14 0.57 -8.88 1.25
C SER A 14 0.85 -10.11 2.12
N SER A 15 1.17 -9.92 3.41
CA SER A 15 1.39 -11.03 4.35
C SER A 15 0.13 -11.84 4.62
N ASN A 16 -1.05 -11.21 4.65
CA ASN A 16 -2.31 -11.93 4.83
C ASN A 16 -2.61 -12.85 3.64
N VAL A 17 -2.45 -12.34 2.41
CA VAL A 17 -2.67 -13.16 1.22
C VAL A 17 -1.59 -14.24 1.10
N ALA A 18 -0.36 -13.98 1.58
CA ALA A 18 0.68 -15.00 1.72
C ALA A 18 0.30 -16.10 2.72
N PHE A 19 -0.31 -15.73 3.85
CA PHE A 19 -0.80 -16.67 4.85
C PHE A 19 -1.95 -17.54 4.32
N LEU A 20 -2.80 -16.99 3.46
CA LEU A 20 -3.96 -17.72 2.91
C LEU A 20 -3.64 -18.54 1.65
N ASN A 21 -2.78 -18.03 0.77
CA ASN A 21 -2.57 -18.60 -0.58
C ASN A 21 -1.11 -19.03 -0.84
N GLY A 22 -0.21 -18.84 0.12
CA GLY A 22 1.22 -19.10 -0.07
C GLY A 22 1.92 -18.02 -0.90
N VAL A 23 3.07 -18.37 -1.49
CA VAL A 23 3.98 -17.42 -2.17
C VAL A 23 3.36 -16.71 -3.38
N SER A 24 2.34 -17.31 -4.01
CA SER A 24 1.61 -16.71 -5.14
C SER A 24 0.90 -15.40 -4.74
N GLY A 25 0.36 -15.33 -3.53
CA GLY A 25 -0.33 -14.15 -3.00
C GLY A 25 0.48 -12.85 -3.03
N PRO A 26 1.63 -12.78 -2.33
CA PRO A 26 2.47 -11.58 -2.29
C PRO A 26 3.08 -11.26 -3.65
N PHE A 27 3.34 -12.27 -4.50
CA PHE A 27 3.79 -12.04 -5.87
C PHE A 27 2.73 -11.30 -6.70
N TRP A 28 1.48 -11.77 -6.73
CA TRP A 28 0.39 -11.11 -7.47
C TRP A 28 0.07 -9.72 -6.93
N TYR A 29 0.19 -9.53 -5.61
CA TYR A 29 0.07 -8.20 -5.01
C TYR A 29 1.16 -7.24 -5.51
N ALA A 30 2.42 -7.66 -5.42
CA ALA A 30 3.59 -6.84 -5.75
C ALA A 30 3.65 -6.52 -7.24
N SER A 31 3.51 -7.54 -8.09
CA SER A 31 3.57 -7.42 -9.55
C SER A 31 2.46 -6.51 -10.09
N GLY A 32 1.22 -6.70 -9.64
CA GLY A 32 0.08 -5.91 -10.10
C GLY A 32 0.25 -4.42 -9.82
N ALA A 33 0.73 -4.06 -8.62
CA ALA A 33 0.97 -2.67 -8.26
C ALA A 33 2.21 -2.08 -8.96
N THR A 34 3.26 -2.87 -9.21
CA THR A 34 4.43 -2.41 -9.97
C THR A 34 4.06 -2.02 -11.40
N VAL A 35 3.20 -2.79 -12.08
CA VAL A 35 2.72 -2.45 -13.43
C VAL A 35 2.02 -1.09 -13.43
N GLN A 36 1.16 -0.82 -12.45
CA GLN A 36 0.44 0.45 -12.33
C GLN A 36 1.38 1.63 -12.12
N VAL A 37 2.38 1.49 -11.23
CA VAL A 37 3.35 2.55 -10.95
C VAL A 37 4.23 2.86 -12.17
N LEU A 38 4.66 1.82 -12.90
CA LEU A 38 5.47 2.01 -14.11
C LEU A 38 4.67 2.68 -15.23
N LEU A 39 3.42 2.26 -15.46
CA LEU A 39 2.52 2.89 -16.42
C LEU A 39 2.24 4.36 -16.06
N PHE A 40 1.97 4.62 -14.78
CA PHE A 40 1.82 5.98 -14.28
C PHE A 40 3.07 6.82 -14.52
N GLY A 41 4.26 6.25 -14.33
CA GLY A 41 5.53 6.91 -14.61
C GLY A 41 5.69 7.36 -16.07
N ILE A 42 5.23 6.55 -17.03
CA ILE A 42 5.25 6.91 -18.46
C ILE A 42 4.35 8.13 -18.70
N ILE A 43 3.13 8.12 -18.16
CA ILE A 43 2.18 9.22 -18.34
C ILE A 43 2.69 10.49 -17.64
N ALA A 44 3.28 10.36 -16.45
CA ALA A 44 3.87 11.48 -15.71
C ALA A 44 4.98 12.18 -16.53
N VAL A 45 5.80 11.41 -17.26
CA VAL A 45 6.82 11.97 -18.17
C VAL A 45 6.18 12.67 -19.37
N GLU A 46 5.15 12.07 -19.98
CA GLU A 46 4.47 12.67 -21.13
C GLU A 46 3.72 13.97 -20.77
N ILE A 47 3.09 14.03 -19.60
CA ILE A 47 2.45 15.26 -19.11
C ILE A 47 3.50 16.36 -18.91
N LYS A 48 4.68 16.03 -18.37
CA LYS A 48 5.76 17.02 -18.25
C LYS A 48 6.25 17.56 -19.59
N ARG A 49 6.21 16.74 -20.64
CA ARG A 49 6.59 17.16 -22.00
C ARG A 49 5.52 18.03 -22.66
N LYS A 50 4.25 17.72 -22.44
CA LYS A 50 3.11 18.37 -23.12
C LYS A 50 2.49 19.54 -22.35
N ALA A 51 2.46 19.47 -21.02
CA ALA A 51 1.85 20.46 -20.14
C ALA A 51 2.74 20.76 -18.92
N PRO A 52 3.93 21.35 -19.12
CA PRO A 52 4.91 21.59 -18.05
C PRO A 52 4.42 22.55 -16.96
N ASN A 53 3.45 23.41 -17.28
CA ASN A 53 2.88 24.41 -16.35
C ASN A 53 1.58 23.95 -15.68
N ALA A 54 1.12 22.73 -15.92
CA ALA A 54 -0.07 22.21 -15.25
C ALA A 54 0.17 22.08 -13.75
N HIS A 55 -0.79 22.51 -12.94
CA HIS A 55 -0.70 22.43 -11.49
C HIS A 55 -1.48 21.24 -10.92
N THR A 56 -2.54 20.80 -11.60
CA THR A 56 -3.35 19.65 -11.20
C THR A 56 -3.71 18.74 -12.37
N VAL A 57 -4.04 17.48 -12.09
CA VAL A 57 -4.56 16.57 -13.13
C VAL A 57 -5.92 17.04 -13.65
N CYS A 58 -6.74 17.66 -12.81
CA CYS A 58 -8.07 18.15 -13.20
C CYS A 58 -8.00 19.31 -14.20
N GLU A 59 -6.99 20.18 -14.12
CA GLU A 59 -6.71 21.21 -15.14
C GLU A 59 -6.39 20.59 -16.50
N ILE A 60 -5.57 19.55 -16.51
CA ILE A 60 -5.22 18.80 -17.72
C ILE A 60 -6.47 18.16 -18.34
N VAL A 61 -7.30 17.54 -17.49
CA VAL A 61 -8.56 16.92 -17.93
C VAL A 61 -9.51 17.96 -18.52
N ARG A 62 -9.65 19.13 -17.87
CA ARG A 62 -10.48 20.23 -18.36
C ARG A 62 -9.99 20.75 -19.70
N ALA A 63 -8.68 20.95 -19.85
CA ALA A 63 -8.09 21.43 -21.10
C ALA A 63 -8.28 20.43 -22.25
N ARG A 64 -8.26 19.13 -21.97
CA ARG A 64 -8.34 18.07 -22.99
C ARG A 64 -9.74 17.62 -23.35
N TRP A 65 -10.66 17.55 -22.38
CA TRP A 65 -12.00 16.94 -22.51
C TRP A 65 -13.15 17.86 -22.04
N GLY A 66 -12.86 19.09 -21.59
CA GLY A 66 -13.88 20.07 -21.22
C GLY A 66 -14.44 19.93 -19.81
N THR A 67 -15.45 20.75 -19.49
CA THR A 67 -15.98 20.95 -18.14
C THR A 67 -16.71 19.71 -17.59
N ALA A 68 -17.46 18.98 -18.41
CA ALA A 68 -18.18 17.79 -17.96
C ALA A 68 -17.22 16.68 -17.46
N ALA A 69 -16.17 16.40 -18.24
CA ALA A 69 -15.13 15.45 -17.85
C ALA A 69 -14.37 15.92 -16.61
N HIS A 70 -14.08 17.22 -16.51
CA HIS A 70 -13.43 17.81 -15.35
C HIS A 70 -14.24 17.58 -14.06
N VAL A 71 -15.54 17.86 -14.05
CA VAL A 71 -16.40 17.65 -12.88
C VAL A 71 -16.46 16.17 -12.49
N CYS A 72 -16.61 15.26 -13.46
CA CYS A 72 -16.60 13.83 -13.17
C CYS A 72 -15.28 13.37 -12.55
N PHE A 73 -14.14 13.75 -13.13
CA PHE A 73 -12.82 13.40 -12.60
C PHE A 73 -12.58 13.99 -11.22
N LEU A 74 -13.03 15.23 -10.99
CA LEU A 74 -12.98 15.91 -9.69
C LEU A 74 -13.77 15.11 -8.64
N CYS A 75 -15.00 14.69 -8.93
CA CYS A 75 -15.77 13.85 -8.00
C CYS A 75 -15.05 12.52 -7.70
N PHE A 76 -14.53 11.83 -8.72
CA PHE A 76 -13.83 10.56 -8.53
C PHE A 76 -12.52 10.70 -7.75
N CYS A 77 -11.71 11.72 -8.04
CA CYS A 77 -10.48 12.00 -7.32
C CYS A 77 -10.76 12.31 -5.84
N PHE A 78 -11.80 13.11 -5.56
CA PHE A 78 -12.21 13.43 -4.19
C PHE A 78 -12.64 12.18 -3.41
N LEU A 79 -13.53 11.37 -3.99
CA LEU A 79 -14.00 10.13 -3.36
C LEU A 79 -12.85 9.14 -3.14
N THR A 80 -11.96 9.00 -4.13
CA THR A 80 -10.80 8.10 -4.03
C THR A 80 -9.89 8.52 -2.89
N ASN A 81 -9.51 9.80 -2.80
CA ASN A 81 -8.65 10.29 -1.72
C ASN A 81 -9.30 10.09 -0.35
N THR A 82 -10.62 10.30 -0.23
CA THR A 82 -11.36 10.08 1.03
C THR A 82 -11.35 8.60 1.43
N ILE A 83 -11.68 7.70 0.50
CA ILE A 83 -11.70 6.25 0.75
C ILE A 83 -10.30 5.72 1.07
N VAL A 84 -9.29 6.13 0.30
CA VAL A 84 -7.88 5.75 0.51
C VAL A 84 -7.37 6.24 1.86
N THR A 85 -7.75 7.45 2.27
CA THR A 85 -7.36 7.99 3.59
C THR A 85 -8.04 7.21 4.72
N ALA A 86 -9.34 6.95 4.60
CA ALA A 86 -10.11 6.19 5.59
C ALA A 86 -9.58 4.76 5.76
N MET A 87 -9.32 4.06 4.65
CA MET A 87 -8.80 2.69 4.69
C MET A 87 -7.42 2.63 5.34
N LEU A 88 -6.55 3.61 5.08
CA LEU A 88 -5.26 3.68 5.76
C LEU A 88 -5.45 3.96 7.25
N LEU A 89 -6.27 4.94 7.64
CA LEU A 89 -6.51 5.25 9.04
C LEU A 89 -6.95 4.01 9.85
N LEU A 90 -7.95 3.29 9.34
CA LEU A 90 -8.48 2.08 9.96
C LEU A 90 -7.43 0.97 10.03
N GLY A 91 -6.69 0.74 8.93
CA GLY A 91 -5.62 -0.25 8.89
C GLY A 91 -4.49 0.04 9.88
N GLY A 92 -4.17 1.32 10.11
CA GLY A 92 -3.18 1.74 11.09
C GLY A 92 -3.62 1.57 12.51
N ALA A 93 -4.82 2.04 12.80
CA ALA A 93 -5.42 1.88 14.10
C ALA A 93 -5.53 0.40 14.49
N ALA A 94 -5.94 -0.48 13.56
CA ALA A 94 -6.01 -1.92 13.80
C ALA A 94 -4.65 -2.52 14.22
N VAL A 95 -3.56 -2.13 13.55
CA VAL A 95 -2.20 -2.59 13.90
C VAL A 95 -1.75 -2.03 15.26
N VAL A 96 -2.01 -0.75 15.54
CA VAL A 96 -1.67 -0.14 16.83
C VAL A 96 -2.43 -0.82 17.96
N THR A 97 -3.73 -1.07 17.79
CA THR A 97 -4.56 -1.82 18.74
C THR A 97 -4.03 -3.23 18.96
N ALA A 98 -3.63 -3.94 17.90
CA ALA A 98 -3.08 -5.28 18.02
C ALA A 98 -1.76 -5.35 18.80
N LEU A 99 -0.94 -4.30 18.71
CA LEU A 99 0.38 -4.24 19.35
C LEU A 99 0.34 -3.67 20.77
N THR A 100 -0.59 -2.75 21.06
CA THR A 100 -0.61 -1.99 22.33
C THR A 100 -1.85 -2.28 23.20
N GLY A 101 -2.88 -2.93 22.64
CA GLY A 101 -4.18 -3.08 23.30
C GLY A 101 -5.02 -1.80 23.32
N LEU A 102 -4.55 -0.70 22.72
CA LEU A 102 -5.26 0.58 22.70
C LEU A 102 -6.56 0.47 21.88
N ASN A 103 -7.61 1.17 22.29
CA ASN A 103 -8.88 1.19 21.57
C ASN A 103 -8.71 1.73 20.13
N VAL A 104 -9.27 1.03 19.14
CA VAL A 104 -9.19 1.38 17.71
C VAL A 104 -9.67 2.81 17.43
N TYR A 105 -10.74 3.26 18.10
CA TYR A 105 -11.26 4.62 17.93
C TYR A 105 -10.25 5.66 18.40
N LEU A 106 -9.65 5.45 19.58
CA LEU A 106 -8.63 6.36 20.11
C LEU A 106 -7.39 6.39 19.23
N ALA A 107 -6.90 5.23 18.76
CA ALA A 107 -5.77 5.15 17.84
C ALA A 107 -6.06 5.90 16.53
N SER A 108 -7.29 5.78 16.01
CA SER A 108 -7.74 6.43 14.77
C SER A 108 -7.79 7.96 14.91
N PHE A 109 -8.18 8.50 16.07
CA PHE A 109 -8.20 9.95 16.30
C PHE A 109 -6.83 10.54 16.60
N LEU A 110 -5.94 9.80 17.28
CA LEU A 110 -4.60 10.30 17.64
C LEU A 110 -3.64 10.32 16.45
N ALA A 111 -3.72 9.34 15.55
CA ALA A 111 -2.76 9.21 14.45
C ALA A 111 -2.71 10.43 13.49
N PRO A 112 -3.83 11.07 13.10
CA PRO A 112 -3.82 12.25 12.24
C PRO A 112 -3.28 13.51 12.92
N ILE A 113 -3.39 13.63 14.25
CA ILE A 113 -3.02 14.86 14.96
C ILE A 113 -1.54 15.17 14.76
N GLY A 114 -0.67 14.17 14.95
CA GLY A 114 0.76 14.34 14.70
C GLY A 114 1.08 14.73 13.26
N VAL A 115 0.31 14.16 12.30
CA VAL A 115 0.44 14.45 10.87
C VAL A 115 0.06 15.89 10.54
N ILE A 116 -1.04 16.37 11.10
CA ILE A 116 -1.56 17.71 10.86
C ILE A 116 -0.52 18.76 11.28
N PHE A 117 0.13 18.61 12.44
CA PHE A 117 1.05 19.63 12.96
C PHE A 117 2.24 19.92 12.04
N TYR A 118 3.02 18.92 11.62
CA TYR A 118 4.17 19.19 10.75
C TYR A 118 3.77 19.46 9.30
N THR A 119 2.57 19.02 8.88
CA THR A 119 2.03 19.37 7.57
C THR A 119 1.63 20.85 7.51
N LEU A 120 0.99 21.37 8.57
CA LEU A 120 0.67 22.80 8.69
C LEU A 120 1.92 23.66 8.80
N ALA A 121 2.92 23.23 9.57
CA ALA A 121 4.14 24.01 9.78
C ALA A 121 5.07 24.07 8.55
N GLY A 122 5.11 23.00 7.73
CA GLY A 122 6.13 22.86 6.68
C GLY A 122 5.63 22.63 5.26
N GLY A 123 4.32 22.49 5.05
CA GLY A 123 3.69 22.34 3.73
C GLY A 123 4.21 21.14 2.92
N LEU A 124 4.23 21.30 1.59
CA LEU A 124 4.63 20.24 0.65
C LEU A 124 6.09 19.79 0.82
N LYS A 125 7.01 20.70 1.17
CA LYS A 125 8.43 20.37 1.35
C LYS A 125 8.66 19.48 2.58
N ALA A 126 8.06 19.82 3.71
CA ALA A 126 8.14 18.98 4.91
C ALA A 126 7.47 17.62 4.70
N THR A 127 6.37 17.59 3.94
CA THR A 127 5.69 16.35 3.56
C THR A 127 6.59 15.40 2.75
N PHE A 128 7.36 15.93 1.79
CA PHE A 128 8.31 15.11 1.03
C PHE A 128 9.48 14.60 1.89
N LEU A 129 10.04 15.46 2.75
CA LEU A 129 11.12 15.06 3.66
C LEU A 129 10.65 13.99 4.66
N ALA A 130 9.49 14.21 5.29
CA ALA A 130 8.88 13.23 6.18
C ALA A 130 8.60 11.91 5.46
N SER A 131 8.07 11.95 4.24
CA SER A 131 7.85 10.74 3.43
C SER A 131 9.14 9.97 3.16
N TYR A 132 10.25 10.68 2.90
CA TYR A 132 11.56 10.07 2.67
C TYR A 132 12.09 9.38 3.94
N ILE A 133 12.10 10.09 5.08
CA ILE A 133 12.58 9.55 6.37
C ILE A 133 11.77 8.30 6.75
N HIS A 134 10.44 8.38 6.65
CA HIS A 134 9.58 7.24 6.95
C HIS A 134 9.80 6.06 6.01
N SER A 135 9.99 6.32 4.72
CA SER A 135 10.30 5.27 3.76
C SER A 135 11.62 4.59 4.09
N ALA A 136 12.64 5.34 4.49
CA ALA A 136 13.95 4.80 4.89
C ALA A 136 13.83 3.92 6.15
N ILE A 137 13.12 4.38 7.19
CA ILE A 137 12.88 3.60 8.42
C ILE A 137 12.17 2.29 8.10
N VAL A 138 11.11 2.35 7.28
CA VAL A 138 10.35 1.16 6.87
C VAL A 138 11.22 0.15 6.13
N HIS A 139 12.11 0.61 5.25
CA HIS A 139 13.04 -0.29 4.55
C HIS A 139 14.04 -0.94 5.50
N GLY A 140 14.60 -0.18 6.44
CA GLY A 140 15.48 -0.73 7.47
C GLY A 140 14.80 -1.82 8.28
N VAL A 141 13.59 -1.56 8.76
CA VAL A 141 12.77 -2.54 9.50
C VAL A 141 12.49 -3.79 8.66
N LEU A 142 12.17 -3.62 7.38
CA LEU A 142 11.91 -4.73 6.46
C LEU A 142 13.14 -5.63 6.26
N VAL A 143 14.31 -5.04 6.02
CA VAL A 143 15.56 -5.79 5.86
C VAL A 143 15.85 -6.59 7.12
N THR A 144 15.68 -5.99 8.30
CA THR A 144 15.89 -6.67 9.57
C THR A 144 14.94 -7.87 9.73
N PHE A 145 13.64 -7.72 9.42
CA PHE A 145 12.70 -8.85 9.50
C PHE A 145 13.02 -9.98 8.55
N VAL A 146 13.43 -9.67 7.32
CA VAL A 146 13.86 -10.68 6.35
C VAL A 146 15.06 -11.46 6.88
N LEU A 147 16.08 -10.76 7.41
CA LEU A 147 17.27 -11.40 7.99
C LEU A 147 16.93 -12.24 9.22
N LEU A 148 15.99 -11.81 10.06
CA LEU A 148 15.59 -12.59 11.23
C LEU A 148 14.90 -13.89 10.84
N VAL A 149 13.96 -13.84 9.90
CA VAL A 149 13.23 -15.02 9.44
C VAL A 149 14.17 -16.01 8.76
N TYR A 150 15.05 -15.52 7.88
CA TYR A 150 15.84 -16.38 6.99
C TYR A 150 17.28 -16.65 7.44
N CYS A 151 17.80 -15.98 8.48
CA CYS A 151 19.20 -16.16 8.92
C CYS A 151 19.37 -16.35 10.43
N PHE A 152 18.57 -15.70 11.27
CA PHE A 152 18.85 -15.64 12.72
C PHE A 152 17.86 -16.40 13.60
N SER A 153 16.64 -16.68 13.14
CA SER A 153 15.63 -17.35 13.95
C SER A 153 16.04 -18.80 14.24
N PRO A 154 16.03 -19.27 15.50
CA PRO A 154 16.37 -20.66 15.82
C PRO A 154 15.44 -21.70 15.17
N SER A 155 14.17 -21.34 14.94
CA SER A 155 13.16 -22.24 14.38
C SER A 155 13.00 -22.11 12.86
N LEU A 156 13.39 -20.99 12.27
CA LEU A 156 13.28 -20.74 10.82
C LEU A 156 14.65 -20.66 10.15
N GLY A 157 15.56 -19.80 10.61
CA GLY A 157 17.03 -19.82 10.44
C GLY A 157 17.67 -19.95 9.06
N SER A 158 16.95 -20.40 8.04
CA SER A 158 17.39 -20.64 6.68
C SER A 158 16.17 -20.75 5.76
N PRO A 159 16.28 -20.37 4.47
CA PRO A 159 15.22 -20.59 3.49
C PRO A 159 14.80 -22.06 3.38
N SER A 160 15.74 -23.01 3.50
CA SER A 160 15.45 -24.44 3.44
C SER A 160 14.59 -24.92 4.61
N ALA A 161 14.86 -24.44 5.82
CA ALA A 161 14.03 -24.79 6.98
C ALA A 161 12.62 -24.15 6.90
N VAL A 162 12.50 -22.92 6.40
CA VAL A 162 11.19 -22.33 6.08
C VAL A 162 10.44 -23.20 5.07
N PHE A 163 11.10 -23.61 3.99
CA PHE A 163 10.51 -24.46 2.95
C PHE A 163 10.03 -25.81 3.50
N ASN A 164 10.88 -26.53 4.24
CA ASN A 164 10.52 -27.82 4.83
C ASN A 164 9.34 -27.71 5.81
N ASN A 165 9.31 -26.64 6.61
CA ASN A 165 8.21 -26.38 7.53
C ASN A 165 6.90 -26.05 6.80
N LEU A 166 6.97 -25.37 5.65
CA LEU A 166 5.80 -25.10 4.80
C LEU A 166 5.28 -26.37 4.13
N GLU A 167 6.16 -27.25 3.66
CA GLU A 167 5.75 -28.57 3.14
C GLU A 167 5.09 -29.41 4.22
N PHE A 168 5.65 -29.42 5.43
CA PHE A 168 5.02 -30.06 6.58
C PHE A 168 3.66 -29.43 6.93
N ALA A 169 3.53 -28.11 6.82
CA ALA A 169 2.26 -27.41 7.03
C ALA A 169 1.20 -27.74 5.98
N ALA A 170 1.61 -27.97 4.72
CA ALA A 170 0.75 -28.41 3.63
C ALA A 170 0.44 -29.91 3.65
N SER A 171 1.20 -30.70 4.41
CA SER A 171 1.05 -32.15 4.42
C SER A 171 -0.35 -32.59 4.85
N PRO A 172 -1.00 -33.52 4.11
CA PRO A 172 -2.29 -34.08 4.51
C PRO A 172 -2.21 -34.93 5.79
N THR A 173 -1.00 -35.30 6.23
CA THR A 173 -0.77 -36.06 7.48
C THR A 173 -0.74 -35.19 8.73
N ARG A 174 -0.76 -33.86 8.59
CA ARG A 174 -0.78 -32.94 9.73
C ARG A 174 -2.13 -33.03 10.45
N ASP A 175 -2.10 -33.35 11.74
CA ASP A 175 -3.32 -33.43 12.54
C ASP A 175 -3.86 -32.03 12.86
N CYS A 176 -4.83 -31.57 12.08
CA CYS A 176 -5.52 -30.30 12.26
C CYS A 176 -6.67 -30.37 13.29
N ARG A 177 -6.88 -31.52 13.96
CA ARG A 177 -7.92 -31.64 15.01
C ARG A 177 -7.54 -30.93 16.30
N LEU A 178 -6.23 -30.72 16.54
CA LEU A 178 -5.68 -30.03 17.69
C LEU A 178 -5.59 -28.51 17.52
N THR A 179 -5.85 -28.00 16.32
CA THR A 179 -5.84 -26.56 16.04
C THR A 179 -7.14 -25.88 16.43
N ASN A 180 -7.05 -24.59 16.80
CA ASN A 180 -8.23 -23.81 17.18
C ASN A 180 -9.27 -23.76 16.04
N PRO A 181 -10.57 -23.75 16.35
CA PRO A 181 -11.62 -23.61 15.33
C PRO A 181 -11.37 -22.37 14.46
N GLY A 182 -11.26 -22.56 13.14
CA GLY A 182 -11.03 -21.48 12.17
C GLY A 182 -9.56 -21.05 11.96
N GLN A 183 -8.60 -21.77 12.56
CA GLN A 183 -7.18 -21.65 12.22
C GLN A 183 -6.87 -22.28 10.86
N VAL A 184 -5.96 -21.67 10.10
CA VAL A 184 -5.47 -22.24 8.84
C VAL A 184 -4.58 -23.44 9.16
N CYS A 185 -4.92 -24.61 8.62
CA CYS A 185 -4.17 -25.84 8.80
C CYS A 185 -4.36 -26.79 7.61
N GLY A 186 -3.28 -27.44 7.19
CA GLY A 186 -3.30 -28.41 6.09
C GLY A 186 -3.11 -27.79 4.70
N PRO A 187 -3.38 -28.58 3.63
CA PRO A 187 -3.22 -28.14 2.26
C PRO A 187 -4.19 -27.01 1.89
N VAL A 188 -3.73 -26.09 1.04
CA VAL A 188 -4.55 -24.95 0.59
C VAL A 188 -5.47 -25.36 -0.55
N GLU A 189 -6.77 -25.14 -0.38
CA GLU A 189 -7.76 -25.35 -1.43
C GLU A 189 -7.49 -24.45 -2.64
N GLY A 190 -7.38 -25.06 -3.83
CA GLY A 190 -7.14 -24.32 -5.08
C GLY A 190 -5.67 -23.99 -5.38
N ASN A 191 -4.73 -24.47 -4.56
CA ASN A 191 -3.30 -24.53 -4.89
C ASN A 191 -2.97 -25.89 -5.53
N TYR A 192 -2.07 -25.89 -6.52
CA TYR A 192 -1.52 -27.13 -7.08
C TYR A 192 -0.90 -28.00 -5.97
N GLU A 193 -1.39 -29.23 -5.83
CA GLU A 193 -1.02 -30.19 -4.77
C GLU A 193 -1.18 -29.64 -3.33
N GLY A 194 -1.97 -28.57 -3.14
CA GLY A 194 -2.16 -27.95 -1.83
C GLY A 194 -0.93 -27.22 -1.27
N SER A 195 0.14 -27.09 -2.06
CA SER A 195 1.42 -26.52 -1.63
C SER A 195 1.36 -25.01 -1.42
N TYR A 196 1.99 -24.50 -0.34
CA TYR A 196 2.18 -23.06 -0.11
C TYR A 196 3.24 -22.42 -1.02
N MET A 197 4.06 -23.23 -1.70
CA MET A 197 5.16 -22.76 -2.54
C MET A 197 4.82 -22.70 -4.02
N THR A 198 3.61 -23.13 -4.41
CA THR A 198 3.18 -23.09 -5.80
C THR A 198 2.79 -21.68 -6.24
N MET A 199 3.14 -21.35 -7.49
CA MET A 199 2.62 -20.17 -8.17
C MET A 199 1.22 -20.41 -8.76
N LEU A 200 0.87 -21.68 -9.01
CA LEU A 200 -0.43 -22.13 -9.51
C LEU A 200 -1.45 -22.16 -8.37
N SER A 201 -1.88 -20.96 -7.97
CA SER A 201 -2.91 -20.74 -6.96
C SER A 201 -4.09 -20.00 -7.58
N SER A 202 -5.26 -20.62 -7.59
CA SER A 202 -6.50 -19.99 -8.07
C SER A 202 -6.89 -18.79 -7.19
N GLY A 203 -6.73 -18.90 -5.88
CA GLY A 203 -6.98 -17.81 -4.93
C GLY A 203 -6.01 -16.64 -5.09
N GLY A 204 -4.72 -16.94 -5.28
CA GLY A 204 -3.70 -15.93 -5.59
C GLY A 204 -3.94 -15.21 -6.92
N PHE A 205 -4.32 -15.95 -7.96
CA PHE A 205 -4.61 -15.38 -9.28
C PHE A 205 -5.86 -14.49 -9.28
N MET A 206 -6.98 -14.97 -8.72
CA MET A 206 -8.22 -14.17 -8.61
C MET A 206 -7.97 -12.88 -7.83
N PHE A 207 -7.19 -12.96 -6.74
CA PHE A 207 -6.76 -11.79 -6.00
C PHE A 207 -5.97 -10.82 -6.85
N GLY A 208 -4.99 -11.33 -7.62
CA GLY A 208 -4.19 -10.55 -8.54
C GLY A 208 -5.05 -9.75 -9.51
N VAL A 209 -6.03 -10.40 -10.14
CA VAL A 209 -6.95 -9.74 -11.08
C VAL A 209 -7.75 -8.62 -10.38
N VAL A 210 -8.38 -8.92 -9.24
CA VAL A 210 -9.17 -7.93 -8.49
C VAL A 210 -8.31 -6.76 -8.02
N ASN A 211 -7.12 -7.05 -7.51
CA ASN A 211 -6.17 -6.06 -7.02
C ASN A 211 -5.63 -5.17 -8.15
N ILE A 212 -5.37 -5.74 -9.34
CA ILE A 212 -4.96 -4.98 -10.52
C ILE A 212 -6.07 -4.02 -10.93
N VAL A 213 -7.28 -4.52 -11.14
CA VAL A 213 -8.41 -3.69 -11.60
C VAL A 213 -8.75 -2.60 -10.57
N GLY A 214 -8.79 -2.94 -9.29
CA GLY A 214 -9.10 -2.00 -8.22
C GLY A 214 -8.02 -0.92 -8.02
N ASN A 215 -6.75 -1.30 -7.97
CA ASN A 215 -5.68 -0.35 -7.71
C ASN A 215 -5.36 0.55 -8.92
N PHE A 216 -5.73 0.18 -10.15
CA PHE A 216 -5.65 1.11 -11.29
C PHE A 216 -6.45 2.39 -11.03
N GLY A 217 -7.69 2.25 -10.57
CA GLY A 217 -8.50 3.40 -10.16
C GLY A 217 -7.85 4.18 -9.03
N ALA A 218 -7.38 3.48 -7.98
CA ALA A 218 -6.75 4.11 -6.83
C ALA A 218 -5.47 4.90 -7.18
N VAL A 219 -4.63 4.44 -8.11
CA VAL A 219 -3.39 5.14 -8.49
C VAL A 219 -3.68 6.32 -9.42
N PHE A 220 -4.56 6.14 -10.41
CA PHE A 220 -4.81 7.15 -11.44
C PHE A 220 -5.77 8.26 -11.00
N LEU A 221 -6.60 8.02 -9.98
CA LEU A 221 -7.50 9.03 -9.40
C LEU A 221 -6.93 9.66 -8.12
N ASP A 222 -5.79 9.19 -7.62
CA ASP A 222 -5.16 9.76 -6.42
C ASP A 222 -4.31 10.98 -6.78
N ASN A 223 -4.78 12.14 -6.32
CA ASN A 223 -4.14 13.42 -6.58
C ASN A 223 -2.76 13.54 -5.92
N GLY A 224 -2.49 12.82 -4.83
CA GLY A 224 -1.18 12.78 -4.19
C GLY A 224 -0.08 12.23 -5.11
N TYR A 225 -0.41 11.24 -5.96
CA TYR A 225 0.52 10.75 -6.98
C TYR A 225 0.75 11.80 -8.07
N TRP A 226 -0.31 12.45 -8.57
CA TRP A 226 -0.22 13.51 -9.57
C TRP A 226 0.56 14.73 -9.11
N MET A 227 0.31 15.21 -7.89
CA MET A 227 1.05 16.34 -7.31
C MET A 227 2.55 16.05 -7.20
N SER A 228 2.90 14.80 -6.83
CA SER A 228 4.30 14.37 -6.77
C SER A 228 4.93 14.27 -8.15
N ALA A 229 4.16 13.79 -9.14
CA ALA A 229 4.58 13.73 -10.53
C ALA A 229 4.85 15.13 -11.09
N ILE A 230 3.92 16.07 -10.91
CA ILE A 230 4.00 17.45 -11.41
C ILE A 230 5.18 18.19 -10.75
N ALA A 231 5.37 18.04 -9.44
CA ALA A 231 6.44 18.72 -8.69
C ALA A 231 7.87 18.21 -9.02
N ALA A 232 8.02 17.02 -9.58
CA ALA A 232 9.34 16.46 -9.89
C ALA A 232 10.05 17.19 -11.04
N ARG A 233 11.39 17.13 -11.14
CA ARG A 233 12.12 17.66 -12.31
C ARG A 233 12.06 16.67 -13.48
N PRO A 234 11.91 17.11 -14.76
CA PRO A 234 11.82 16.21 -15.92
C PRO A 234 13.00 15.24 -16.04
N SER A 235 14.23 15.71 -15.82
CA SER A 235 15.47 14.91 -15.92
C SER A 235 15.55 13.77 -14.91
N SER A 236 14.92 13.90 -13.73
CA SER A 236 14.94 12.90 -12.66
C SER A 236 13.71 11.99 -12.67
N THR A 237 12.65 12.36 -13.40
CA THR A 237 11.33 11.71 -13.32
C THR A 237 11.39 10.24 -13.80
N HIS A 238 12.01 9.96 -14.95
CA HIS A 238 12.06 8.61 -15.50
C HIS A 238 12.83 7.61 -14.63
N ARG A 239 14.02 7.98 -14.13
CA ARG A 239 14.82 7.12 -13.23
C ARG A 239 14.11 6.91 -11.90
N GLY A 240 13.46 7.96 -11.38
CA GLY A 240 12.70 7.89 -10.14
C GLY A 240 11.54 6.91 -10.21
N TYR A 241 10.76 6.91 -11.29
CA TYR A 241 9.63 5.98 -11.46
C TYR A 241 10.06 4.53 -11.72
N ILE A 242 11.14 4.32 -12.50
CA ILE A 242 11.67 2.96 -12.71
C ILE A 242 12.18 2.38 -11.39
N LEU A 243 13.02 3.12 -10.67
CA LEU A 243 13.54 2.68 -9.38
C LEU A 243 12.41 2.50 -8.36
N GLY A 244 11.45 3.45 -8.33
CA GLY A 244 10.27 3.38 -7.48
C GLY A 244 9.43 2.13 -7.75
N GLY A 245 9.20 1.77 -9.02
CA GLY A 245 8.46 0.57 -9.41
C GLY A 245 9.17 -0.73 -9.02
N LEU A 246 10.49 -0.79 -9.15
CA LEU A 246 11.30 -1.95 -8.74
C LEU A 246 11.32 -2.13 -7.21
N VAL A 247 11.58 -1.05 -6.48
CA VAL A 247 11.54 -1.05 -5.00
C VAL A 247 10.13 -1.40 -4.50
N TRP A 248 9.09 -0.92 -5.19
CA TRP A 248 7.72 -1.26 -4.87
C TRP A 248 7.40 -2.74 -5.04
N PHE A 249 8.04 -3.47 -5.95
CA PHE A 249 7.89 -4.92 -6.00
C PHE A 249 8.53 -5.56 -4.77
N ALA A 250 9.78 -5.17 -4.48
CA ALA A 250 10.59 -5.79 -3.44
C ALA A 250 9.97 -5.67 -2.04
N VAL A 251 9.39 -4.51 -1.70
CA VAL A 251 8.84 -4.27 -0.35
C VAL A 251 7.69 -5.23 0.03
N PRO A 252 6.54 -5.23 -0.65
CA PRO A 252 5.43 -6.13 -0.32
C PRO A 252 5.78 -7.59 -0.60
N PHE A 253 6.59 -7.90 -1.62
CA PHE A 253 6.98 -9.29 -1.88
C PHE A 253 7.83 -9.84 -0.74
N SER A 254 8.91 -9.16 -0.36
CA SER A 254 9.80 -9.59 0.72
C SER A 254 9.09 -9.62 2.07
N LEU A 255 8.18 -8.68 2.36
CA LEU A 255 7.43 -8.67 3.61
C LEU A 255 6.35 -9.76 3.66
N GLY A 256 5.68 -10.02 2.53
CA GLY A 256 4.71 -11.11 2.42
C GLY A 256 5.39 -12.49 2.51
N SER A 257 6.49 -12.68 1.79
CA SER A 257 7.24 -13.93 1.77
C SER A 257 8.02 -14.18 3.06
N SER A 258 8.51 -13.15 3.78
CA SER A 258 9.11 -13.34 5.09
C SER A 258 8.04 -13.53 6.16
N LEU A 259 7.27 -12.49 6.49
CA LEU A 259 6.39 -12.51 7.66
C LEU A 259 5.16 -13.41 7.46
N GLY A 260 4.55 -13.40 6.28
CA GLY A 260 3.36 -14.20 6.00
C GLY A 260 3.66 -15.70 5.96
N LEU A 261 4.71 -16.11 5.26
CA LEU A 261 5.11 -17.51 5.20
C LEU A 261 5.74 -18.00 6.50
N ALA A 262 6.46 -17.15 7.24
CA ALA A 262 6.98 -17.52 8.56
C ALA A 262 5.87 -17.83 9.57
N CYS A 263 4.74 -17.10 9.53
CA CYS A 263 3.57 -17.45 10.35
C CYS A 263 3.05 -18.86 10.07
N LEU A 264 2.99 -19.25 8.79
CA LEU A 264 2.57 -20.59 8.36
C LEU A 264 3.59 -21.66 8.75
N ALA A 265 4.87 -21.40 8.49
CA ALA A 265 5.97 -22.30 8.82
C ALA A 265 6.05 -22.58 10.33
N LEU A 266 5.77 -21.59 11.17
CA LEU A 266 5.70 -21.75 12.63
C LEU A 266 4.35 -22.30 13.13
N GLY A 267 3.35 -22.44 12.25
CA GLY A 267 2.03 -22.93 12.63
C GLY A 267 1.30 -22.06 13.66
N LEU A 268 1.47 -20.74 13.58
CA LEU A 268 0.90 -19.82 14.57
C LEU A 268 -0.63 -19.95 14.66
N PRO A 269 -1.22 -19.87 15.87
CA PRO A 269 -2.66 -19.91 16.06
C PRO A 269 -3.30 -18.58 15.65
N ILE A 270 -3.47 -18.41 14.34
CA ILE A 270 -4.11 -17.27 13.69
C ILE A 270 -5.32 -17.77 12.93
N THR A 271 -6.48 -17.23 13.27
CA THR A 271 -7.74 -17.53 12.56
C THR A 271 -7.82 -16.79 11.23
N VAL A 272 -8.62 -17.29 10.28
CA VAL A 272 -8.89 -16.59 9.01
C VAL A 272 -9.45 -15.19 9.24
N GLU A 273 -10.23 -14.99 10.29
CA GLU A 273 -10.78 -13.69 10.67
C GLU A 273 -9.67 -12.73 11.16
N GLU A 274 -8.80 -13.17 12.08
CA GLU A 274 -7.66 -12.37 12.52
C GLU A 274 -6.71 -12.05 11.36
N ALA A 275 -6.50 -13.00 10.45
CA ALA A 275 -5.71 -12.81 9.25
C ALA A 275 -6.34 -11.74 8.35
N SER A 276 -7.67 -11.80 8.14
CA SER A 276 -8.43 -10.80 7.36
C SER A 276 -8.42 -9.39 7.96
N ARG A 277 -8.11 -9.26 9.26
CA ARG A 277 -7.88 -7.98 9.95
C ARG A 277 -6.41 -7.53 9.91
N GLY A 278 -5.55 -8.24 9.18
CA GLY A 278 -4.15 -7.88 8.97
C GLY A 278 -3.24 -8.17 10.14
N LEU A 279 -3.65 -9.08 11.03
CA LEU A 279 -2.92 -9.36 12.25
C LEU A 279 -1.74 -10.33 12.04
N VAL A 280 -1.56 -10.85 10.83
CA VAL A 280 -0.49 -11.79 10.48
C VAL A 280 0.91 -11.21 10.78
N PRO A 281 1.34 -10.07 10.22
CA PRO A 281 2.65 -9.51 10.58
C PRO A 281 2.80 -9.16 12.08
N PRO A 282 1.85 -8.43 12.72
CA PRO A 282 1.96 -8.09 14.15
C PRO A 282 2.13 -9.31 15.07
N ARG A 283 1.44 -10.43 14.79
CA ARG A 283 1.51 -11.64 15.61
C ARG A 283 2.90 -12.28 15.58
N LEU A 284 3.50 -12.37 14.39
CA LEU A 284 4.84 -12.92 14.24
C LEU A 284 5.90 -12.00 14.83
N GLN A 285 5.72 -10.69 14.71
CA GLN A 285 6.65 -9.71 15.26
C GLN A 285 6.72 -9.81 16.79
N LEU A 286 5.57 -9.96 17.46
CA LEU A 286 5.52 -10.20 18.90
C LEU A 286 6.25 -11.50 19.29
N LEU A 287 6.14 -12.55 18.47
CA LEU A 287 6.86 -13.80 18.73
C LEU A 287 8.38 -13.66 18.53
N LEU A 288 8.82 -13.03 17.44
CA LEU A 288 10.25 -12.97 17.09
C LEU A 288 11.02 -11.95 17.94
N TRP A 289 10.41 -10.82 18.28
CA TRP A 289 11.09 -9.65 18.88
C TRP A 289 10.51 -9.21 20.24
N GLY A 290 9.50 -9.91 20.75
CA GLY A 290 8.82 -9.51 22.00
C GLY A 290 8.21 -8.11 21.91
N CYS A 291 8.12 -7.40 23.03
CA CYS A 291 7.54 -6.05 23.11
C CYS A 291 8.26 -5.01 22.23
N TRP A 292 9.55 -5.20 21.94
CA TRP A 292 10.34 -4.30 21.09
C TRP A 292 9.94 -4.37 19.60
N GLY A 293 9.40 -5.51 19.14
CA GLY A 293 8.83 -5.68 17.79
C GLY A 293 7.60 -4.82 17.53
N GLY A 294 6.77 -4.62 18.56
CA GLY A 294 5.60 -3.75 18.48
C GLY A 294 5.95 -2.26 18.42
N ALA A 295 6.93 -1.82 19.21
CA ALA A 295 7.38 -0.43 19.22
C ALA A 295 8.02 0.00 17.87
N TYR A 296 8.89 -0.84 17.29
CA TYR A 296 9.53 -0.55 16.00
C TYR A 296 8.54 -0.55 14.83
N THR A 297 7.54 -1.44 14.88
CA THR A 297 6.49 -1.48 13.87
C THR A 297 5.55 -0.30 14.00
N HIS A 298 5.25 0.18 15.21
CA HIS A 298 4.51 1.42 15.43
C HIS A 298 5.12 2.60 14.64
N TYR A 299 6.45 2.75 14.64
CA TYR A 299 7.13 3.80 13.85
C TYR A 299 7.08 3.55 12.32
N GLY A 300 7.21 2.31 11.86
CA GLY A 300 7.13 1.97 10.42
C GLY A 300 5.70 2.05 9.84
N VAL A 301 4.72 1.64 10.64
CA VAL A 301 3.27 1.77 10.42
C VAL A 301 2.98 3.27 10.39
N HIS A 302 3.27 4.02 11.46
CA HIS A 302 3.11 5.49 11.53
C HIS A 302 3.77 6.21 10.34
N GLY A 303 4.93 5.75 9.86
CA GLY A 303 5.61 6.35 8.72
C GLY A 303 4.92 6.16 7.36
N ARG A 304 4.32 4.98 7.08
CA ARG A 304 3.47 4.80 5.89
C ARG A 304 2.13 5.53 6.02
N TYR A 305 1.58 5.65 7.24
CA TYR A 305 0.41 6.51 7.49
C TYR A 305 0.76 7.96 7.18
N VAL A 306 1.84 8.49 7.75
CA VAL A 306 2.31 9.85 7.50
C VAL A 306 2.54 10.11 6.01
N GLY A 307 3.23 9.24 5.27
CA GLY A 307 3.56 9.52 3.86
C GLY A 307 2.35 9.73 2.94
N ARG A 308 1.22 9.07 3.23
CA ARG A 308 -0.06 9.21 2.49
C ARG A 308 -1.07 10.12 3.19
N VAL A 309 -1.19 10.07 4.52
CA VAL A 309 -1.99 10.98 5.36
C VAL A 309 -1.38 12.38 5.45
N CYS A 310 -0.16 12.64 4.96
CA CYS A 310 0.31 14.01 4.67
C CYS A 310 -0.06 14.48 3.27
N ARG A 311 -0.04 13.56 2.31
CA ARG A 311 -0.46 13.85 0.95
C ARG A 311 -1.97 14.03 0.88
N ALA A 312 -2.74 13.42 1.76
CA ALA A 312 -4.18 13.61 1.84
C ALA A 312 -4.55 15.04 2.27
N PRO A 313 -4.04 15.65 3.37
CA PRO A 313 -4.21 17.06 3.74
C PRO A 313 -3.52 18.03 2.80
N CYS A 314 -2.30 17.77 2.30
CA CYS A 314 -1.72 18.65 1.27
C CYS A 314 -2.53 18.59 -0.04
N GLY A 315 -3.07 17.42 -0.37
CA GLY A 315 -4.00 17.19 -1.46
C GLY A 315 -5.33 17.89 -1.21
N PHE A 316 -5.91 17.77 -0.01
CA PHE A 316 -7.17 18.39 0.47
C PHE A 316 -7.06 19.90 0.62
N LEU A 317 -5.94 20.46 1.11
CA LEU A 317 -5.71 21.91 1.20
C LEU A 317 -5.42 22.50 -0.17
N ALA A 318 -4.68 21.79 -1.04
CA ALA A 318 -4.58 22.16 -2.45
C ALA A 318 -5.93 22.03 -3.17
N TYR A 319 -6.78 21.07 -2.76
CA TYR A 319 -8.13 20.88 -3.26
C TYR A 319 -9.10 21.94 -2.78
N ASP A 320 -9.16 22.26 -1.48
CA ASP A 320 -10.11 23.20 -0.90
C ASP A 320 -9.79 24.61 -1.40
N LEU A 321 -8.54 25.06 -1.30
CA LEU A 321 -8.17 26.41 -1.75
C LEU A 321 -8.33 26.60 -3.26
N ARG A 322 -8.16 25.55 -4.09
CA ARG A 322 -8.28 25.68 -5.56
C ARG A 322 -9.59 25.19 -6.16
N CYS A 323 -10.28 24.21 -5.58
CA CYS A 323 -11.69 23.92 -5.91
C CYS A 323 -12.58 25.07 -5.49
N LEU A 324 -12.34 25.72 -4.34
CA LEU A 324 -12.99 27.01 -4.07
C LEU A 324 -12.58 28.03 -5.14
N SER A 325 -11.32 28.12 -5.58
CA SER A 325 -11.00 29.04 -6.69
C SER A 325 -11.61 28.65 -8.05
N ASP A 326 -11.80 27.37 -8.34
CA ASP A 326 -12.29 26.83 -9.62
C ASP A 326 -13.82 26.75 -9.70
N VAL A 327 -14.50 26.58 -8.57
CA VAL A 327 -15.96 26.57 -8.42
C VAL A 327 -16.50 27.99 -8.18
N TYR A 328 -15.74 28.86 -7.51
CA TYR A 328 -16.19 30.21 -7.11
C TYR A 328 -15.71 31.34 -8.04
N GLN A 329 -14.76 31.11 -8.97
CA GLN A 329 -14.54 32.02 -10.10
C GLN A 329 -15.40 31.59 -11.30
N PRO A 330 -16.48 32.33 -11.62
CA PRO A 330 -17.23 32.09 -12.84
C PRO A 330 -16.36 32.40 -14.07
N GLU A 331 -16.76 31.80 -15.19
CA GLU A 331 -16.08 31.57 -16.48
C GLU A 331 -15.40 32.76 -17.20
N GLY A 332 -15.26 33.94 -16.59
CA GLY A 332 -14.84 35.18 -17.25
C GLY A 332 -13.33 35.43 -17.39
N ASP A 333 -12.47 34.87 -16.53
CA ASP A 333 -11.09 35.40 -16.39
C ASP A 333 -9.95 34.38 -16.58
N ARG A 334 -10.24 33.12 -16.86
CA ARG A 334 -9.21 32.11 -17.18
C ARG A 334 -9.38 31.61 -18.59
N ALA A 335 -8.88 32.39 -19.55
CA ALA A 335 -8.47 31.83 -20.83
C ALA A 335 -7.59 30.61 -20.54
N ALA A 336 -8.03 29.42 -20.96
CA ALA A 336 -7.20 28.22 -20.89
C ALA A 336 -5.85 28.57 -21.52
N ASP A 337 -4.78 28.49 -20.75
CA ASP A 337 -3.45 28.95 -21.15
C ASP A 337 -3.14 28.38 -22.55
N PRO A 338 -2.94 29.20 -23.60
CA PRO A 338 -2.76 28.73 -24.97
C PRO A 338 -1.60 27.73 -25.10
N VAL A 339 -0.64 27.81 -24.18
CA VAL A 339 0.51 26.91 -24.04
C VAL A 339 0.11 25.51 -23.57
N LEU A 340 -0.91 25.40 -22.71
CA LEU A 340 -1.39 24.11 -22.21
C LEU A 340 -2.20 23.37 -23.28
N LEU A 341 -2.94 24.12 -24.10
CA LEU A 341 -3.72 23.57 -25.22
C LEU A 341 -2.85 23.17 -26.43
N SER A 342 -1.71 23.84 -26.66
CA SER A 342 -0.83 23.53 -27.80
C SER A 342 -0.12 22.18 -27.65
N GLY A 343 0.22 21.76 -26.42
CA GLY A 343 0.87 20.47 -26.16
C GLY A 343 -0.03 19.24 -26.31
N PHE A 344 -1.36 19.42 -26.31
CA PHE A 344 -2.35 18.36 -26.52
C PHE A 344 -2.91 18.29 -27.93
N ARG A 345 -2.54 19.22 -28.83
CA ARG A 345 -2.85 19.12 -30.26
C ARG A 345 -1.89 18.13 -30.93
N ALA A 346 -2.34 16.87 -30.97
CA ALA A 346 -1.91 15.85 -31.93
C ALA A 346 -3.18 15.19 -32.46
#